data_AF-A0A668A0A7-F1
#
_entry.id   AF-A0A668A0A7-F1
#
_cell.length_a   1.000
_cell.length_b   1.000
_cell.length_c   1.000
_cell.angle_alpha   90.00
_cell.angle_beta   90.00
_cell.angle_gamma   90.00
#
_symmetry.space_group_name_H-M   'P 1'
#
loop_
_entity.id
_entity.type
_entity.pdbx_description
1 polymer ?
#
loop_
_entity_poly.entity_id
_entity_poly.type
_entity_poly.pdbx_seq_one_letter_code
_entity_poly.pdbx_strand_id
1 'polypeptide(L)'
;MQKGVNLVSLLLLGWAWTLQGVPVLPEPHYQAQKNFDLSRFLGSWYEVAVVSTCPRYMQRHKADPTITQVDLQNGTEGTVKVTATVHRQVNGTCSQESTDYGLTDTPGRFFYHVAQYGVDVHSYVVHTNYDEYANIIMLTTNKSSGANTTIVRLHSRTMDVTDTVLDEFKKLVRQQGISDDTIIIKQKKSDCVPGVKVTEPTTRPQVPAARAGAGAGAGVADCGAPPHTGQCAAIQQRYYYNSSSMSCEVFNYGGCQHNGNNFHTERDCLQACRTDAACLLPLVTHNCTGKSPVWVFNSTSSVCVALKQDICQGNGNKFNSKSECEQLCKGEFLEVN
;
A
#
# COMPACT_ATOMS: atom_id res chain seq x y z
N MET A 1 67.94 -41.76 -58.26
CA MET A 1 66.53 -41.41 -58.54
C MET A 1 65.70 -41.76 -57.31
N GLN A 2 65.72 -40.87 -56.31
CA GLN A 2 64.91 -40.98 -55.09
C GLN A 2 63.58 -40.28 -55.34
N LYS A 3 62.46 -40.99 -55.22
CA LYS A 3 61.12 -40.36 -55.17
C LYS A 3 60.92 -39.84 -53.75
N GLY A 4 61.19 -38.55 -53.55
CA GLY A 4 60.86 -37.84 -52.32
C GLY A 4 59.35 -37.68 -52.21
N VAL A 5 58.78 -38.22 -51.13
CA VAL A 5 57.41 -37.94 -50.69
C VAL A 5 57.42 -36.53 -50.12
N ASN A 6 56.84 -35.56 -50.82
CA ASN A 6 56.55 -34.24 -50.27
C ASN A 6 55.34 -34.36 -49.35
N LEU A 7 55.59 -34.31 -48.04
CA LEU A 7 54.58 -34.16 -47.01
C LEU A 7 53.99 -32.75 -47.13
N VAL A 8 52.81 -32.63 -47.73
CA VAL A 8 52.05 -31.36 -47.69
C VAL A 8 51.49 -31.22 -46.28
N SER A 9 52.12 -30.39 -45.46
CA SER A 9 51.56 -29.93 -44.18
C SER A 9 50.27 -29.14 -44.46
N LEU A 10 49.13 -29.82 -44.36
CA LEU A 10 47.84 -29.16 -44.19
C LEU A 10 47.82 -28.56 -42.79
N LEU A 11 48.22 -27.29 -42.69
CA LEU A 11 47.84 -26.41 -41.58
C LEU A 11 46.32 -26.26 -41.61
N LEU A 12 45.61 -27.19 -40.98
CA LEU A 12 44.28 -26.93 -40.47
C LEU A 12 44.44 -25.92 -39.34
N LEU A 13 44.47 -24.63 -39.71
CA LEU A 13 44.07 -23.58 -38.78
C LEU A 13 42.65 -23.93 -38.39
N GLY A 14 42.52 -24.58 -37.22
CA GLY A 14 41.26 -24.71 -36.53
C GLY A 14 40.81 -23.29 -36.26
N TRP A 15 39.91 -22.79 -37.09
CA TRP A 15 39.02 -21.71 -36.69
C TRP A 15 38.11 -22.35 -35.65
N ALA A 16 38.62 -22.52 -34.43
CA ALA A 16 37.80 -22.48 -33.25
C ALA A 16 37.24 -21.06 -33.24
N TRP A 17 36.16 -20.85 -33.98
CA TRP A 17 35.19 -19.86 -33.58
C TRP A 17 34.82 -20.32 -32.18
N THR A 18 35.48 -19.72 -31.18
CA THR A 18 34.81 -19.49 -29.93
C THR A 18 33.60 -18.67 -30.33
N LEU A 19 32.52 -19.37 -30.70
CA LEU A 19 31.18 -18.94 -30.37
C LEU A 19 31.29 -18.70 -28.87
N GLN A 20 31.69 -17.49 -28.50
CA GLN A 20 31.21 -16.85 -27.30
C GLN A 20 29.72 -17.01 -27.47
N GLY A 21 29.20 -18.08 -26.89
CA GLY A 21 27.78 -18.26 -26.74
C GLY A 21 27.37 -16.97 -26.07
N VAL A 22 26.72 -16.09 -26.83
CA VAL A 22 25.85 -15.08 -26.26
C VAL A 22 25.06 -15.88 -25.25
N PRO A 23 25.10 -15.53 -23.95
CA PRO A 23 24.32 -16.25 -22.98
C PRO A 23 22.90 -16.21 -23.49
N VAL A 24 22.43 -17.34 -24.03
CA VAL A 24 21.04 -17.50 -24.39
C VAL A 24 20.37 -17.44 -23.04
N LEU A 25 19.81 -16.28 -22.72
CA LEU A 25 18.99 -16.11 -21.53
C LEU A 25 18.03 -17.30 -21.53
N PRO A 26 17.87 -18.01 -20.40
CA PRO A 26 16.90 -19.08 -20.32
C PRO A 26 15.58 -18.55 -20.89
N GLU A 27 14.93 -19.38 -21.72
CA GLU A 27 13.67 -19.06 -22.39
C GLU A 27 12.77 -18.24 -21.46
N PRO A 28 12.10 -17.19 -21.97
CA PRO A 28 11.36 -16.29 -21.10
C PRO A 28 10.38 -17.13 -20.26
N HIS A 29 10.56 -17.11 -18.94
CA HIS A 29 9.74 -17.85 -17.99
C HIS A 29 8.24 -17.56 -18.16
N TYR A 30 7.88 -16.41 -18.76
CA TYR A 30 6.52 -16.02 -19.11
C TYR A 30 6.44 -15.39 -20.51
N GLN A 31 5.33 -15.65 -21.21
CA GLN A 31 5.02 -14.97 -22.48
C GLN A 31 4.30 -13.66 -22.20
N ALA A 32 4.82 -12.56 -22.73
CA ALA A 32 4.11 -11.28 -22.76
C ALA A 32 2.89 -11.36 -23.70
N GLN A 33 1.91 -10.49 -23.48
CA GLN A 33 0.73 -10.37 -24.33
C GLN A 33 1.13 -10.23 -25.81
N LYS A 34 0.51 -11.05 -26.66
CA LYS A 34 0.68 -10.95 -28.10
C LYS A 34 0.19 -9.60 -28.60
N ASN A 35 0.92 -9.02 -29.56
CA ASN A 35 0.60 -7.71 -30.16
C ASN A 35 0.48 -6.60 -29.09
N PHE A 36 1.35 -6.63 -28.09
CA PHE A 36 1.43 -5.57 -27.09
C PHE A 36 1.77 -4.23 -27.77
N ASP A 37 0.94 -3.23 -27.54
CA ASP A 37 1.13 -1.86 -28.03
C ASP A 37 1.53 -0.95 -26.87
N LEU A 38 2.80 -0.55 -26.86
CA LEU A 38 3.33 0.32 -25.82
C LEU A 38 2.58 1.66 -25.76
N SER A 39 2.23 2.24 -26.91
CA SER A 39 1.62 3.58 -26.96
C SER A 39 0.27 3.64 -26.23
N ARG A 40 -0.52 2.55 -26.34
CA ARG A 40 -1.78 2.39 -25.61
C ARG A 40 -1.59 2.06 -24.12
N PHE A 41 -0.45 1.46 -23.78
CA PHE A 41 -0.14 1.06 -22.41
C PHE A 41 0.37 2.21 -21.54
N LEU A 42 0.95 3.26 -22.15
CA LEU A 42 1.39 4.46 -21.44
C LEU A 42 0.24 5.16 -20.69
N GLY A 43 0.61 6.09 -19.81
CA GLY A 43 -0.30 6.86 -18.96
C GLY A 43 -0.41 6.32 -17.54
N SER A 44 -1.46 6.75 -16.85
CA SER A 44 -1.67 6.47 -15.43
C SER A 44 -2.34 5.12 -15.20
N TRP A 45 -1.90 4.45 -14.14
CA TRP A 45 -2.42 3.19 -13.63
C TRP A 45 -2.43 3.21 -12.10
N TYR A 46 -3.27 2.37 -11.49
CA TYR A 46 -3.31 2.13 -10.05
C TYR A 46 -2.95 0.68 -9.77
N GLU A 47 -1.91 0.43 -8.98
CA GLU A 47 -1.60 -0.91 -8.46
C GLU A 47 -2.60 -1.22 -7.35
N VAL A 48 -3.57 -2.09 -7.66
CA VAL A 48 -4.77 -2.37 -6.85
C VAL A 48 -4.72 -3.73 -6.16
N ALA A 49 -3.91 -4.67 -6.67
CA ALA A 49 -3.62 -5.91 -5.97
C ALA A 49 -2.19 -6.37 -6.22
N VAL A 50 -1.60 -7.05 -5.24
CA VAL A 50 -0.24 -7.58 -5.34
C VAL A 50 -0.11 -8.90 -4.58
N VAL A 51 0.72 -9.79 -5.11
CA VAL A 51 1.17 -11.00 -4.43
C VAL A 51 2.62 -11.30 -4.80
N SER A 52 3.36 -11.94 -3.90
CA SER A 52 4.77 -12.29 -4.13
C SER A 52 5.16 -13.52 -3.35
N THR A 53 6.14 -14.26 -3.88
CA THR A 53 6.81 -15.37 -3.17
C THR A 53 7.81 -14.89 -2.12
N CYS A 54 8.08 -13.58 -2.00
CA CYS A 54 8.99 -13.02 -0.99
C CYS A 54 8.21 -12.61 0.27
N PRO A 55 8.39 -13.31 1.41
CA PRO A 55 7.62 -13.02 2.63
C PRO A 55 7.83 -11.60 3.15
N ARG A 56 9.07 -11.08 3.12
CA ARG A 56 9.38 -9.72 3.57
C ARG A 56 8.72 -8.65 2.70
N TYR A 57 8.62 -8.90 1.39
CA TYR A 57 7.90 -8.02 0.47
C TYR A 57 6.41 -8.00 0.82
N MET A 58 5.82 -9.19 1.02
CA MET A 58 4.41 -9.31 1.40
C MET A 58 4.10 -8.70 2.77
N GLN A 59 4.99 -8.84 3.76
CA GLN A 59 4.85 -8.20 5.07
C GLN A 59 4.78 -6.66 4.94
N ARG A 60 5.64 -6.05 4.11
CA ARG A 60 5.63 -4.59 3.88
C ARG A 60 4.35 -4.13 3.21
N HIS A 61 3.91 -4.83 2.17
CA HIS A 61 2.65 -4.51 1.48
C HIS A 61 1.42 -4.78 2.35
N LYS A 62 1.49 -5.70 3.31
CA LYS A 62 0.42 -5.97 4.28
C LYS A 62 0.38 -4.89 5.37
N ALA A 63 1.53 -4.37 5.78
CA ALA A 63 1.65 -3.27 6.73
C ALA A 63 1.12 -1.95 6.16
N ASP A 64 1.31 -1.71 4.86
CA ASP A 64 0.74 -0.56 4.16
C ASP A 64 0.10 -0.96 2.82
N PRO A 65 -1.14 -1.49 2.83
CA PRO A 65 -1.81 -1.95 1.63
C PRO A 65 -2.44 -0.77 0.89
N THR A 66 -1.71 0.31 0.63
CA THR A 66 -2.25 1.49 -0.05
C THR A 66 -2.14 1.35 -1.56
N ILE A 67 -3.19 1.73 -2.29
CA ILE A 67 -3.17 1.82 -3.75
C ILE A 67 -2.05 2.78 -4.18
N THR A 68 -1.20 2.31 -5.09
CA THR A 68 -0.06 3.08 -5.60
C THR A 68 -0.41 3.57 -6.99
N GLN A 69 -0.41 4.88 -7.22
CA GLN A 69 -0.51 5.42 -8.58
C GLN A 69 0.84 5.25 -9.29
N VAL A 70 0.80 4.76 -10.52
CA VAL A 70 1.96 4.52 -11.37
C VAL A 70 1.73 5.21 -12.71
N ASP A 71 2.61 6.14 -13.06
CA ASP A 71 2.57 6.87 -14.32
C ASP A 71 3.69 6.39 -15.24
N LEU A 72 3.31 5.90 -16.43
CA LEU A 72 4.25 5.44 -17.46
C LEU A 72 4.34 6.47 -18.57
N GLN A 73 5.56 6.91 -18.86
CA GLN A 73 5.85 7.88 -19.92
C GLN A 73 7.03 7.38 -20.77
N ASN A 74 7.15 7.89 -21.99
CA ASN A 74 8.35 7.66 -22.78
C ASN A 74 9.57 8.18 -22.00
N GLY A 75 10.59 7.34 -21.88
CA GLY A 75 11.85 7.70 -21.24
C GLY A 75 12.85 8.27 -22.23
N THR A 76 14.13 8.14 -21.89
CA THR A 76 15.24 8.32 -22.84
C THR A 76 15.23 7.20 -23.88
N GLU A 77 16.07 7.32 -24.92
CA GLU A 77 16.14 6.36 -26.02
C GLU A 77 16.19 4.90 -25.53
N GLY A 78 15.21 4.10 -25.94
CA GLY A 78 15.09 2.69 -25.55
C GLY A 78 14.53 2.43 -24.15
N THR A 79 13.91 3.41 -23.48
CA THR A 79 13.37 3.24 -22.11
C THR A 79 11.94 3.78 -21.94
N VAL A 80 11.27 3.29 -20.90
CA VAL A 80 10.00 3.81 -20.38
C VAL A 80 10.24 4.29 -18.96
N LYS A 81 9.92 5.56 -18.70
CA LYS A 81 9.99 6.12 -17.36
C LYS A 81 8.75 5.73 -16.58
N VAL A 82 8.92 5.02 -15.47
CA VAL A 82 7.87 4.58 -14.57
C VAL A 82 7.96 5.41 -13.29
N THR A 83 6.91 6.15 -12.95
CA THR A 83 6.87 6.98 -11.73
C THR A 83 5.78 6.49 -10.80
N ALA A 84 6.16 6.00 -9.62
CA ALA A 84 5.24 5.57 -8.58
C ALA A 84 5.03 6.69 -7.55
N THR A 85 3.78 7.03 -7.25
CA THR A 85 3.43 7.93 -6.15
C THR A 85 3.11 7.10 -4.91
N VAL A 86 3.93 7.23 -3.88
CA VAL A 86 3.85 6.48 -2.62
C VAL A 86 3.52 7.42 -1.47
N HIS A 87 2.57 7.02 -0.62
CA HIS A 87 2.19 7.77 0.58
C HIS A 87 3.18 7.48 1.73
N ARG A 88 3.82 8.49 2.31
CA ARG A 88 4.74 8.33 3.45
C ARG A 88 3.99 8.51 4.77
N GLN A 89 3.95 7.44 5.56
CA GLN A 89 3.24 7.41 6.84
C GLN A 89 3.89 8.28 7.94
N VAL A 90 5.17 8.63 7.81
CA VAL A 90 5.92 9.38 8.84
C VAL A 90 5.50 10.85 8.92
N ASN A 91 4.93 11.42 7.86
CA ASN A 91 4.57 12.84 7.79
C ASN A 91 3.32 13.15 6.95
N GLY A 92 2.60 12.13 6.46
CA GLY A 92 1.44 12.31 5.59
C GLY A 92 1.76 12.88 4.20
N THR A 93 3.03 12.87 3.77
CA THR A 93 3.43 13.41 2.46
C THR A 93 3.46 12.32 1.38
N CYS A 94 3.07 12.67 0.16
CA CYS A 94 3.24 11.79 -0.99
C CYS A 94 4.65 12.02 -1.59
N SER A 95 5.41 10.96 -1.81
CA SER A 95 6.67 11.02 -2.55
C SER A 95 6.54 10.31 -3.88
N GLN A 96 7.11 10.90 -4.92
CA GLN A 96 7.22 10.27 -6.22
C GLN A 96 8.60 9.64 -6.39
N GLU A 97 8.63 8.39 -6.84
CA GLU A 97 9.85 7.67 -7.15
C GLU A 97 9.79 7.27 -8.63
N SER A 98 10.74 7.77 -9.43
CA SER A 98 10.85 7.43 -10.85
C SER A 98 11.95 6.41 -11.07
N THR A 99 11.72 5.48 -11.99
CA THR A 99 12.71 4.49 -12.44
C THR A 99 12.57 4.29 -13.93
N ASP A 100 13.69 4.28 -14.65
CA ASP A 100 13.70 4.02 -16.09
C ASP A 100 13.80 2.51 -16.34
N TYR A 101 12.80 1.99 -17.05
CA TYR A 101 12.71 0.60 -17.45
C TYR A 101 13.20 0.48 -18.89
N GLY A 102 14.23 -0.33 -19.12
CA GLY A 102 14.71 -0.65 -20.45
C GLY A 102 13.68 -1.43 -21.24
N LEU A 103 13.44 -1.01 -22.49
CA LEU A 103 12.74 -1.79 -23.48
C LEU A 103 13.58 -3.00 -23.89
N THR A 104 12.92 -4.09 -24.25
CA THR A 104 13.58 -5.30 -24.77
C THR A 104 13.12 -5.58 -26.19
N ASP A 105 13.76 -6.53 -26.87
CA ASP A 105 13.37 -6.97 -28.22
C ASP A 105 11.97 -7.61 -28.25
N THR A 106 11.40 -7.94 -27.09
CA THR A 106 10.05 -8.50 -26.96
C THR A 106 9.08 -7.43 -26.45
N PRO A 107 8.11 -6.96 -27.27
CA PRO A 107 7.07 -6.05 -26.81
C PRO A 107 6.33 -6.57 -25.57
N GLY A 108 6.05 -5.70 -24.61
CA GLY A 108 5.40 -6.05 -23.34
C GLY A 108 6.36 -6.65 -22.29
N ARG A 109 7.65 -6.76 -22.60
CA ARG A 109 8.71 -7.12 -21.66
C ARG A 109 9.64 -5.94 -21.40
N PHE A 110 9.88 -5.70 -20.11
CA PHE A 110 10.71 -4.61 -19.61
C PHE A 110 11.78 -5.13 -18.65
N PHE A 111 12.87 -4.39 -18.52
CA PHE A 111 13.99 -4.73 -17.63
C PHE A 111 14.48 -3.52 -16.85
N TYR A 112 14.80 -3.71 -15.56
CA TYR A 112 15.58 -2.72 -14.82
C TYR A 112 16.46 -3.39 -13.76
N HIS A 113 17.52 -2.69 -13.37
CA HIS A 113 18.49 -3.14 -12.38
C HIS A 113 18.47 -2.25 -11.14
N VAL A 114 18.34 -2.85 -9.96
CA VAL A 114 18.40 -2.14 -8.67
C VAL A 114 19.81 -2.22 -8.11
N ALA A 115 20.64 -1.24 -8.48
CA ALA A 115 22.07 -1.21 -8.14
C ALA A 115 22.35 -1.33 -6.64
N GLN A 116 21.54 -0.67 -5.79
CA GLN A 116 21.70 -0.68 -4.33
C GLN A 116 21.65 -2.09 -3.73
N TYR A 117 20.87 -3.00 -4.32
CA TYR A 117 20.64 -4.34 -3.79
C TYR A 117 21.18 -5.45 -4.71
N GLY A 118 21.78 -5.08 -5.85
CA GLY A 118 22.26 -6.04 -6.85
C GLY A 118 21.15 -6.94 -7.38
N VAL A 119 19.95 -6.39 -7.62
CA VAL A 119 18.78 -7.16 -8.06
C VAL A 119 18.44 -6.84 -9.52
N ASP A 120 18.33 -7.86 -10.35
CA ASP A 120 17.78 -7.75 -11.71
C ASP A 120 16.28 -8.01 -11.69
N VAL A 121 15.52 -7.22 -12.44
CA VAL A 121 14.06 -7.34 -12.50
C VAL A 121 13.58 -7.40 -13.95
N HIS A 122 12.93 -8.50 -14.31
CA HIS A 122 12.26 -8.69 -15.60
C HIS A 122 10.75 -8.61 -15.40
N SER A 123 10.10 -7.67 -16.10
CA SER A 123 8.65 -7.47 -16.01
C SER A 123 7.97 -7.89 -17.31
N TYR A 124 6.83 -8.57 -17.21
CA TYR A 124 6.05 -9.12 -18.31
C TYR A 124 4.60 -8.67 -18.17
N VAL A 125 4.10 -7.89 -19.13
CA VAL A 125 2.66 -7.60 -19.23
C VAL A 125 2.00 -8.81 -19.88
N VAL A 126 1.36 -9.66 -19.06
CA VAL A 126 0.82 -10.94 -19.52
C VAL A 126 -0.59 -10.83 -20.05
N HIS A 127 -1.38 -9.89 -19.52
CA HIS A 127 -2.72 -9.62 -20.01
C HIS A 127 -3.13 -8.17 -19.73
N THR A 128 -3.62 -7.47 -20.74
CA THR A 128 -4.19 -6.13 -20.62
C THR A 128 -5.13 -5.83 -21.77
N ASN A 129 -6.27 -5.22 -21.46
CA ASN A 129 -7.15 -4.61 -22.46
C ASN A 129 -6.84 -3.12 -22.69
N TYR A 130 -5.76 -2.61 -22.09
CA TYR A 130 -5.28 -1.21 -22.11
C TYR A 130 -6.19 -0.19 -21.40
N ASP A 131 -7.50 -0.40 -21.43
CA ASP A 131 -8.50 0.60 -21.04
C ASP A 131 -9.07 0.38 -19.63
N GLU A 132 -8.92 -0.82 -19.06
CA GLU A 132 -9.44 -1.16 -17.73
C GLU A 132 -8.34 -1.71 -16.82
N TYR A 133 -7.60 -2.74 -17.25
CA TYR A 133 -6.68 -3.45 -16.38
C TYR A 133 -5.41 -3.94 -17.07
N ALA A 134 -4.38 -4.25 -16.27
CA ALA A 134 -3.17 -4.92 -16.70
C ALA A 134 -2.61 -5.83 -15.61
N ASN A 135 -2.42 -7.10 -15.95
CA ASN A 135 -1.71 -8.09 -15.14
C ASN A 135 -0.24 -8.11 -15.52
N ILE A 136 0.62 -7.90 -14.52
CA ILE A 136 2.07 -7.84 -14.71
C ILE A 136 2.72 -8.88 -13.79
N ILE A 137 3.55 -9.74 -14.39
CA ILE A 137 4.43 -10.65 -13.64
C ILE A 137 5.83 -10.05 -13.64
N MET A 138 6.47 -10.00 -12.48
CA MET A 138 7.83 -9.56 -12.30
C MET A 138 8.66 -10.69 -11.70
N LEU A 139 9.78 -10.99 -12.34
CA LEU A 139 10.79 -11.92 -11.85
C LEU A 139 12.00 -11.13 -11.39
N THR A 140 12.36 -11.29 -10.13
CA THR A 140 13.52 -10.63 -9.54
C THR A 140 14.58 -11.65 -9.19
N THR A 141 15.83 -11.41 -9.58
CA THR A 141 16.98 -12.26 -9.24
C THR A 141 17.98 -11.45 -8.46
N ASN A 142 18.27 -11.88 -7.23
CA ASN A 142 19.33 -11.29 -6.41
C ASN A 142 20.69 -11.85 -6.85
N LYS A 143 21.59 -11.03 -7.40
CA LYS A 143 22.86 -11.49 -7.96
C LYS A 143 23.81 -12.09 -6.91
N SER A 144 23.74 -11.61 -5.68
CA SER A 144 24.65 -12.05 -4.60
C SER A 144 24.26 -13.41 -4.03
N SER A 145 22.96 -13.69 -3.92
CA SER A 145 22.44 -14.93 -3.34
C SER A 145 21.93 -15.94 -4.38
N GLY A 146 21.69 -15.49 -5.62
CA GLY A 146 21.00 -16.28 -6.65
C GLY A 146 19.51 -16.48 -6.37
N ALA A 147 18.96 -15.88 -5.31
CA ALA A 147 17.56 -16.05 -4.94
C ALA A 147 16.63 -15.41 -5.97
N ASN A 148 15.67 -16.18 -6.45
CA ASN A 148 14.62 -15.74 -7.36
C ASN A 148 13.34 -15.45 -6.59
N THR A 149 12.60 -14.41 -6.98
CA THR A 149 11.29 -14.08 -6.44
C THR A 149 10.35 -13.74 -7.57
N THR A 150 9.11 -14.20 -7.45
CA THR A 150 8.02 -13.84 -8.36
C THR A 150 7.12 -12.82 -7.66
N ILE A 151 6.71 -11.79 -8.38
CA ILE A 151 5.72 -10.81 -7.96
C ILE A 151 4.66 -10.75 -9.05
N VAL A 152 3.38 -10.79 -8.69
CA VAL A 152 2.27 -10.61 -9.61
C VAL A 152 1.48 -9.39 -9.14
N ARG A 153 1.22 -8.45 -10.05
CA ARG A 153 0.52 -7.20 -9.78
C ARG A 153 -0.66 -7.03 -10.72
N LEU A 154 -1.79 -6.63 -10.16
CA LEU A 154 -2.93 -6.14 -10.90
C LEU A 154 -2.91 -4.61 -10.90
N HIS A 155 -2.92 -4.04 -12.09
CA HIS A 155 -3.09 -2.62 -12.31
C HIS A 155 -4.47 -2.35 -12.91
N SER A 156 -5.09 -1.25 -12.51
CA SER A 156 -6.37 -0.77 -13.02
C SER A 156 -6.26 0.68 -13.47
N ARG A 157 -7.03 1.10 -14.47
CA ARG A 157 -7.13 2.52 -14.85
C ARG A 157 -7.90 3.34 -13.80
N THR A 158 -8.62 2.67 -12.90
CA THR A 158 -9.30 3.30 -11.75
C THR A 158 -8.83 2.68 -10.43
N MET A 159 -9.21 3.26 -9.29
CA MET A 159 -8.88 2.69 -7.98
C MET A 159 -9.74 1.46 -7.62
N ASP A 160 -10.78 1.18 -8.42
CA ASP A 160 -11.68 0.06 -8.25
C ASP A 160 -11.44 -0.97 -9.36
N VAL A 161 -11.89 -2.21 -9.13
CA VAL A 161 -11.76 -3.34 -10.07
C VAL A 161 -13.06 -4.13 -10.05
N THR A 162 -13.49 -4.60 -11.22
CA THR A 162 -14.64 -5.50 -11.33
C THR A 162 -14.32 -6.90 -10.79
N ASP A 163 -15.33 -7.60 -10.27
CA ASP A 163 -15.14 -8.95 -9.76
C ASP A 163 -14.58 -9.91 -10.82
N THR A 164 -14.97 -9.74 -12.09
CA THR A 164 -14.45 -10.51 -13.23
C THR A 164 -12.94 -10.37 -13.38
N VAL A 165 -12.42 -9.13 -13.37
CA VAL A 165 -10.98 -8.86 -13.51
C VAL A 165 -10.23 -9.40 -12.29
N LEU A 166 -10.82 -9.27 -11.09
CA LEU A 166 -10.21 -9.81 -9.87
C LEU A 166 -10.14 -11.35 -9.91
N ASP A 167 -11.17 -12.02 -10.40
CA ASP A 167 -11.19 -13.48 -10.54
C ASP A 167 -10.20 -13.98 -11.60
N GLU A 168 -10.01 -13.24 -12.70
CA GLU A 168 -8.95 -13.51 -13.68
C GLU A 168 -7.55 -13.36 -13.07
N PHE A 169 -7.35 -12.32 -12.26
CA PHE A 169 -6.10 -12.13 -11.51
C PHE A 169 -5.84 -13.30 -10.54
N LYS A 170 -6.85 -13.72 -9.76
CA LYS A 170 -6.72 -14.90 -8.88
C LYS A 170 -6.35 -16.17 -9.64
N LYS A 171 -6.97 -16.41 -10.81
CA LYS A 171 -6.61 -17.56 -11.68
C LYS A 171 -5.14 -17.48 -12.11
N LEU A 172 -4.67 -16.32 -12.53
CA LEU A 172 -3.27 -16.10 -12.89
C LEU A 172 -2.32 -16.38 -11.70
N VAL A 173 -2.68 -15.91 -10.50
CA VAL A 173 -1.91 -16.13 -9.26
C VAL A 173 -1.80 -17.63 -8.94
N ARG A 174 -2.91 -18.38 -9.02
CA ARG A 174 -2.91 -19.84 -8.82
C ARG A 174 -2.06 -20.57 -9.85
N GLN A 175 -2.01 -20.10 -11.10
CA GLN A 175 -1.13 -20.66 -12.14
C GLN A 175 0.36 -20.48 -11.80
N GLN A 176 0.72 -19.51 -10.97
CA GLN A 176 2.09 -19.33 -10.47
C GLN A 176 2.41 -20.24 -9.29
N GLY A 177 1.48 -21.12 -8.88
CA GLY A 177 1.62 -21.94 -7.67
C GLY A 177 1.50 -21.16 -6.37
N ILE A 178 0.92 -19.95 -6.41
CA ILE A 178 0.71 -19.09 -5.24
C ILE A 178 -0.76 -19.16 -4.84
N SER A 179 -1.05 -19.28 -3.54
CA SER A 179 -2.44 -19.22 -3.04
C SER A 179 -3.04 -17.83 -3.22
N ASP A 180 -4.25 -17.74 -3.75
CA ASP A 180 -4.96 -16.48 -3.92
C ASP A 180 -5.40 -15.84 -2.59
N ASP A 181 -5.43 -16.59 -1.49
CA ASP A 181 -5.64 -16.04 -0.14
C ASP A 181 -4.48 -15.13 0.32
N THR A 182 -3.32 -15.25 -0.32
CA THR A 182 -2.14 -14.41 -0.04
C THR A 182 -2.15 -13.10 -0.82
N ILE A 183 -3.12 -12.90 -1.71
CA ILE A 183 -3.28 -11.65 -2.45
C ILE A 183 -3.60 -10.51 -1.50
N ILE A 184 -2.83 -9.44 -1.60
CA ILE A 184 -3.13 -8.19 -0.91
C ILE A 184 -3.94 -7.32 -1.86
N ILE A 185 -5.23 -7.16 -1.55
CA ILE A 185 -6.08 -6.13 -2.18
C ILE A 185 -5.78 -4.80 -1.50
N LYS A 186 -5.29 -3.85 -2.29
CA LYS A 186 -4.91 -2.54 -1.80
C LYS A 186 -6.13 -1.65 -1.62
N GLN A 187 -6.03 -0.74 -0.65
CA GLN A 187 -7.09 0.12 -0.18
C GLN A 187 -6.86 1.55 -0.69
N LYS A 188 -7.95 2.24 -0.98
CA LYS A 188 -7.96 3.66 -1.31
C LYS A 188 -7.69 4.50 -0.06
N LYS A 189 -6.63 5.31 -0.09
CA LYS A 189 -6.45 6.44 0.84
C LYS A 189 -6.74 7.74 0.08
N SER A 190 -7.35 8.73 0.74
CA SER A 190 -7.98 9.89 0.09
C SER A 190 -7.02 10.96 -0.47
N ASP A 191 -5.72 10.92 -0.17
CA ASP A 191 -4.95 12.18 -0.13
C ASP A 191 -3.76 12.30 -1.11
N CYS A 192 -3.49 11.31 -1.96
CA CYS A 192 -2.42 11.45 -2.96
C CYS A 192 -2.99 11.66 -4.36
N VAL A 193 -3.44 12.89 -4.64
CA VAL A 193 -3.67 13.39 -6.01
C VAL A 193 -2.44 14.21 -6.43
N PRO A 194 -1.56 13.73 -7.32
CA PRO A 194 -0.50 14.54 -7.88
C PRO A 194 -1.07 15.45 -8.97
N GLY A 195 -0.89 16.77 -8.85
CA GLY A 195 -1.30 17.67 -9.94
C GLY A 195 -1.18 19.18 -9.73
N VAL A 196 -1.05 19.70 -8.52
CA VAL A 196 -0.84 21.15 -8.33
C VAL A 196 0.61 21.40 -8.01
N LYS A 197 1.39 21.81 -9.02
CA LYS A 197 2.63 22.54 -8.78
C LYS A 197 2.26 23.75 -7.93
N VAL A 198 2.79 23.81 -6.71
CA VAL A 198 2.79 25.03 -5.92
C VAL A 198 3.71 26.01 -6.65
N THR A 199 3.17 26.73 -7.62
CA THR A 199 3.75 28.00 -8.03
C THR A 199 3.60 28.90 -6.82
N GLU A 200 4.73 29.18 -6.20
CA GLU A 200 4.89 30.21 -5.19
C GLU A 200 4.21 31.50 -5.68
N PRO A 201 3.18 32.02 -5.01
CA PRO A 201 2.71 33.36 -5.30
C PRO A 201 3.68 34.31 -4.61
N THR A 202 4.67 34.79 -5.37
CA THR A 202 5.37 36.04 -5.10
C THR A 202 4.34 37.16 -5.10
N THR A 203 3.68 37.38 -3.97
CA THR A 203 3.11 38.69 -3.65
C THR A 203 2.83 38.75 -2.16
N ARG A 204 3.65 39.54 -1.45
CA ARG A 204 3.22 40.17 -0.20
C ARG A 204 2.08 41.13 -0.55
N PRO A 205 0.93 41.08 0.13
CA PRO A 205 0.35 42.36 0.54
C PRO A 205 -0.26 42.36 1.95
N GLN A 206 -0.28 43.59 2.46
CA GLN A 206 -0.67 44.01 3.80
C GLN A 206 -2.13 43.70 4.14
N VAL A 207 -2.37 43.59 5.45
CA VAL A 207 -3.68 43.59 6.12
C VAL A 207 -4.43 44.88 5.75
N PRO A 208 -5.75 44.81 5.50
CA PRO A 208 -6.68 45.31 6.50
C PRO A 208 -7.87 44.38 6.78
N ALA A 209 -8.53 44.70 7.88
CA ALA A 209 -9.42 43.86 8.67
C ALA A 209 -10.85 43.69 8.14
N ALA A 210 -11.46 42.60 8.63
CA ALA A 210 -12.88 42.36 8.93
C ALA A 210 -13.87 42.23 7.76
N ARG A 211 -14.56 41.07 7.65
CA ARG A 211 -15.76 40.72 8.43
C ARG A 211 -16.17 39.26 8.19
N ALA A 212 -17.00 38.80 9.13
CA ALA A 212 -17.45 37.44 9.39
C ALA A 212 -18.14 36.70 8.23
N GLY A 213 -17.97 35.38 8.24
CA GLY A 213 -18.76 34.39 7.52
C GLY A 213 -18.29 32.98 7.90
N ALA A 214 -19.12 32.26 8.66
CA ALA A 214 -18.82 30.95 9.23
C ALA A 214 -18.69 29.83 8.19
N GLY A 215 -17.84 28.84 8.47
CA GLY A 215 -17.72 27.61 7.69
C GLY A 215 -16.58 26.70 8.17
N ALA A 216 -16.90 25.85 9.14
CA ALA A 216 -16.16 24.69 9.69
C ALA A 216 -14.81 24.29 9.06
N GLY A 217 -13.74 24.44 9.85
CA GLY A 217 -12.46 23.75 9.63
C GLY A 217 -12.48 22.38 10.31
N ALA A 218 -12.38 21.30 9.53
CA ALA A 218 -12.06 19.98 10.04
C ALA A 218 -10.60 19.99 10.53
N GLY A 219 -10.42 20.10 11.85
CA GLY A 219 -9.12 19.91 12.49
C GLY A 219 -8.76 18.43 12.50
N VAL A 220 -7.53 18.11 12.11
CA VAL A 220 -6.94 16.77 12.26
C VAL A 220 -7.06 16.34 13.73
N ALA A 221 -7.47 15.09 13.97
CA ALA A 221 -7.59 14.54 15.31
C ALA A 221 -6.22 14.51 16.01
N ASP A 222 -6.16 15.07 17.21
CA ASP A 222 -4.95 15.13 18.05
C ASP A 222 -5.24 14.42 19.37
N CYS A 223 -5.06 13.11 19.37
CA CYS A 223 -5.44 12.23 20.48
C CYS A 223 -4.56 12.38 21.73
N GLY A 224 -3.43 13.11 21.63
CA GLY A 224 -2.53 13.37 22.75
C GLY A 224 -2.81 14.68 23.48
N ALA A 225 -3.58 15.60 22.89
CA ALA A 225 -3.85 16.90 23.49
C ALA A 225 -4.82 16.81 24.68
N PRO A 226 -4.69 17.66 25.71
CA PRO A 226 -5.67 17.73 26.80
C PRO A 226 -7.04 18.25 26.30
N PRO A 227 -8.16 17.97 26.98
CA PRO A 227 -9.46 18.53 26.60
C PRO A 227 -9.43 20.06 26.70
N HIS A 228 -9.87 20.74 25.65
CA HIS A 228 -9.89 22.21 25.61
C HIS A 228 -11.31 22.76 25.67
N THR A 229 -11.68 23.31 26.84
CA THR A 229 -13.00 23.94 27.06
C THR A 229 -13.17 25.21 26.23
N GLY A 230 -12.10 26.00 26.06
CA GLY A 230 -12.17 27.32 25.41
C GLY A 230 -12.80 28.40 26.29
N GLN A 231 -12.80 29.64 25.80
CA GLN A 231 -13.26 30.82 26.56
C GLN A 231 -14.76 31.12 26.40
N CYS A 232 -15.42 30.43 25.47
CA CYS A 232 -16.85 30.62 25.23
C CYS A 232 -17.70 29.94 26.33
N ALA A 233 -18.90 30.46 26.55
CA ALA A 233 -19.75 30.08 27.68
C ALA A 233 -20.86 29.06 27.35
N ALA A 234 -20.83 28.42 26.16
CA ALA A 234 -21.76 27.35 25.87
C ALA A 234 -21.39 26.10 26.67
N ILE A 235 -22.37 25.25 27.00
CA ILE A 235 -22.12 23.95 27.62
C ILE A 235 -22.49 22.88 26.61
N GLN A 236 -21.50 22.43 25.84
CA GLN A 236 -21.65 21.31 24.91
C GLN A 236 -20.92 20.09 25.46
N GLN A 237 -21.62 18.97 25.65
CA GLN A 237 -20.96 17.72 25.97
C GLN A 237 -20.19 17.20 24.74
N ARG A 238 -18.89 17.02 24.90
CA ARG A 238 -17.97 16.48 23.89
C ARG A 238 -17.14 15.36 24.47
N TYR A 239 -16.51 14.57 23.61
CA TYR A 239 -15.61 13.50 24.00
C TYR A 239 -14.17 13.89 23.70
N TYR A 240 -13.26 13.53 24.59
CA TYR A 240 -11.81 13.60 24.37
C TYR A 240 -11.19 12.26 24.71
N TYR A 241 -10.12 11.89 24.02
CA TYR A 241 -9.34 10.69 24.30
C TYR A 241 -8.38 10.96 25.46
N ASN A 242 -8.55 10.24 26.55
CA ASN A 242 -7.61 10.22 27.65
C ASN A 242 -6.65 9.03 27.45
N SER A 243 -5.41 9.31 27.10
CA SER A 243 -4.39 8.28 26.88
C SER A 243 -4.00 7.53 28.16
N SER A 244 -4.21 8.12 29.34
CA SER A 244 -3.92 7.47 30.63
C SER A 244 -4.97 6.44 31.00
N SER A 245 -6.26 6.74 30.77
CA SER A 245 -7.36 5.78 30.96
C SER A 245 -7.64 4.93 29.71
N MET A 246 -6.95 5.24 28.60
CA MET A 246 -7.16 4.67 27.26
C MET A 246 -8.63 4.69 26.85
N SER A 247 -9.36 5.76 27.19
CA SER A 247 -10.81 5.83 27.00
C SER A 247 -11.25 7.22 26.56
N CYS A 248 -12.45 7.28 25.98
CA CYS A 248 -13.06 8.54 25.55
C CYS A 248 -13.98 9.07 26.64
N GLU A 249 -13.55 10.15 27.29
CA GLU A 249 -14.25 10.74 28.43
C GLU A 249 -15.02 12.00 28.00
N VAL A 250 -16.11 12.29 28.72
CA VAL A 250 -16.93 13.47 28.43
C VAL A 250 -16.35 14.69 29.11
N PHE A 251 -16.29 15.81 28.40
CA PHE A 251 -15.97 17.11 28.97
C PHE A 251 -16.95 18.19 28.47
N ASN A 252 -17.03 19.29 29.22
CA ASN A 252 -17.81 20.46 28.83
C ASN A 252 -16.99 21.33 27.88
N TYR A 253 -17.45 21.44 26.64
CA TYR A 253 -16.87 22.32 25.64
C TYR A 253 -17.63 23.63 25.57
N GLY A 254 -16.88 24.74 25.68
CA GLY A 254 -17.34 26.13 25.64
C GLY A 254 -17.99 26.57 24.33
N GLY A 255 -17.82 25.77 23.26
CA GLY A 255 -18.42 26.03 21.95
C GLY A 255 -17.54 26.79 20.95
N CYS A 256 -16.28 27.10 21.29
CA CYS A 256 -15.33 27.73 20.36
C CYS A 256 -13.89 27.27 20.60
N GLN A 257 -13.03 27.44 19.58
CA GLN A 257 -11.58 27.18 19.64
C GLN A 257 -11.23 25.76 20.13
N HIS A 258 -11.87 24.70 19.61
CA HIS A 258 -11.46 23.35 20.01
C HIS A 258 -10.05 23.02 19.50
N ASN A 259 -9.36 22.11 20.19
CA ASN A 259 -8.18 21.43 19.65
C ASN A 259 -8.60 20.11 18.97
N GLY A 260 -7.62 19.33 18.49
CA GLY A 260 -7.88 18.06 17.80
C GLY A 260 -8.40 16.93 18.70
N ASN A 261 -8.42 17.10 20.03
CA ASN A 261 -8.99 16.14 20.97
C ASN A 261 -10.43 16.51 21.38
N ASN A 262 -11.30 16.70 20.40
CA ASN A 262 -12.69 17.11 20.61
C ASN A 262 -13.60 16.43 19.60
N PHE A 263 -14.38 15.47 20.08
CA PHE A 263 -15.24 14.63 19.27
C PHE A 263 -16.71 14.78 19.69
N HIS A 264 -17.61 14.66 18.71
CA HIS A 264 -19.05 14.73 18.94
C HIS A 264 -19.59 13.46 19.61
N THR A 265 -19.00 12.31 19.29
CA THR A 265 -19.44 11.01 19.82
C THR A 265 -18.27 10.22 20.38
N GLU A 266 -18.55 9.35 21.36
CA GLU A 266 -17.57 8.40 21.91
C GLU A 266 -17.00 7.51 20.80
N ARG A 267 -17.85 7.12 19.84
CA ARG A 267 -17.45 6.32 18.68
C ARG A 267 -16.39 7.04 17.85
N ASP A 268 -16.61 8.29 17.47
CA ASP A 268 -15.66 9.03 16.63
C ASP A 268 -14.32 9.21 17.35
N CYS A 269 -14.37 9.46 18.66
CA CYS A 269 -13.18 9.52 19.51
C CYS A 269 -12.41 8.19 19.53
N LEU A 270 -13.10 7.06 19.80
CA LEU A 270 -12.45 5.75 19.84
C LEU A 270 -11.94 5.34 18.45
N GLN A 271 -12.64 5.70 17.38
CA GLN A 271 -12.17 5.41 16.02
C GLN A 271 -10.95 6.23 15.64
N ALA A 272 -10.87 7.49 16.08
CA ALA A 272 -9.72 8.35 15.79
C ALA A 272 -8.49 8.01 16.63
N CYS A 273 -8.69 7.57 17.88
CA CYS A 273 -7.62 7.60 18.88
C CYS A 273 -7.26 6.27 19.56
N ARG A 274 -8.14 5.25 19.50
CA ARG A 274 -7.91 3.97 20.19
C ARG A 274 -6.78 3.19 19.50
N THR A 275 -5.91 2.60 20.30
CA THR A 275 -4.84 1.68 19.86
C THR A 275 -5.13 0.24 20.29
N ASP A 276 -4.29 -0.69 19.87
CA ASP A 276 -4.29 -2.11 20.28
C ASP A 276 -4.16 -2.32 21.80
N ALA A 277 -3.58 -1.35 22.52
CA ALA A 277 -3.56 -1.36 23.98
C ALA A 277 -4.96 -1.50 24.63
N ALA A 278 -6.02 -1.10 23.93
CA ALA A 278 -7.40 -1.34 24.35
C ALA A 278 -7.74 -2.83 24.56
N CYS A 279 -7.08 -3.73 23.83
CA CYS A 279 -7.27 -5.18 23.92
C CYS A 279 -6.70 -5.78 25.21
N LEU A 280 -5.83 -5.04 25.91
CA LEU A 280 -5.25 -5.44 27.18
C LEU A 280 -6.08 -4.97 28.38
N LEU A 281 -7.07 -4.10 28.18
CA LEU A 281 -7.86 -3.54 29.28
C LEU A 281 -8.90 -4.55 29.80
N PRO A 282 -9.17 -4.56 31.12
CA PRO A 282 -10.13 -5.48 31.72
C PRO A 282 -11.57 -5.20 31.26
N LEU A 283 -12.43 -6.22 31.34
CA LEU A 283 -13.87 -6.03 31.14
C LEU A 283 -14.45 -5.31 32.37
N VAL A 284 -14.98 -4.11 32.17
CA VAL A 284 -15.56 -3.25 33.23
C VAL A 284 -17.00 -2.96 32.83
N THR A 285 -17.86 -3.96 33.00
CA THR A 285 -19.26 -3.87 32.61
C THR A 285 -20.10 -3.24 33.72
N HIS A 286 -21.01 -2.34 33.34
CA HIS A 286 -21.99 -1.76 34.24
C HIS A 286 -23.33 -1.58 33.51
N ASN A 287 -24.41 -1.45 34.29
CA ASN A 287 -25.74 -1.19 33.74
C ASN A 287 -25.80 0.24 33.17
N CYS A 288 -26.33 0.37 31.97
CA CYS A 288 -26.58 1.64 31.29
C CYS A 288 -27.90 1.55 30.51
N THR A 289 -28.63 2.65 30.32
CA THR A 289 -29.96 2.58 29.67
C THR A 289 -29.93 3.18 28.27
N GLY A 290 -30.53 2.47 27.29
CA GLY A 290 -30.77 2.99 25.95
C GLY A 290 -29.54 2.99 25.04
N LYS A 291 -28.52 2.18 25.34
CA LYS A 291 -27.31 2.05 24.52
C LYS A 291 -27.29 0.72 23.77
N SER A 292 -26.95 0.79 22.48
CA SER A 292 -26.78 -0.38 21.63
C SER A 292 -25.62 -1.26 22.10
N PRO A 293 -25.70 -2.59 21.90
CA PRO A 293 -24.65 -3.52 22.30
C PRO A 293 -23.35 -3.24 21.54
N VAL A 294 -22.25 -3.18 22.30
CA VAL A 294 -20.88 -2.99 21.79
C VAL A 294 -20.11 -4.31 21.88
N TRP A 295 -19.08 -4.44 21.04
CA TRP A 295 -18.15 -5.56 21.08
C TRP A 295 -17.03 -5.27 22.08
N VAL A 296 -16.61 -6.28 22.84
CA VAL A 296 -15.49 -6.21 23.78
C VAL A 296 -14.58 -7.41 23.55
N PHE A 297 -13.28 -7.23 23.75
CA PHE A 297 -12.32 -8.31 23.65
C PHE A 297 -12.08 -8.94 25.01
N ASN A 298 -12.39 -10.22 25.15
CA ASN A 298 -11.98 -11.01 26.30
C ASN A 298 -10.57 -11.55 26.03
N SER A 299 -9.58 -10.98 26.71
CA SER A 299 -8.16 -11.38 26.57
C SER A 299 -7.87 -12.78 27.15
N THR A 300 -8.64 -13.26 28.13
CA THR A 300 -8.48 -14.60 28.69
C THR A 300 -8.91 -15.69 27.70
N SER A 301 -9.99 -15.46 26.96
CA SER A 301 -10.48 -16.41 25.96
C SER A 301 -10.04 -16.06 24.54
N SER A 302 -9.32 -14.95 24.34
CA SER A 302 -8.95 -14.38 23.04
C SER A 302 -10.12 -14.25 22.07
N VAL A 303 -11.29 -13.84 22.56
CA VAL A 303 -12.53 -13.77 21.78
C VAL A 303 -13.20 -12.42 21.93
N CYS A 304 -13.63 -11.86 20.79
CA CYS A 304 -14.52 -10.71 20.74
C CYS A 304 -15.97 -11.14 20.99
N VAL A 305 -16.60 -10.58 22.01
CA VAL A 305 -17.98 -10.87 22.41
C VAL A 305 -18.81 -9.59 22.38
N ALA A 306 -20.05 -9.68 21.90
CA ALA A 306 -21.01 -8.59 22.00
C ALA A 306 -21.59 -8.55 23.42
N LEU A 307 -21.64 -7.37 24.03
CA LEU A 307 -22.38 -7.17 25.28
C LEU A 307 -23.88 -7.27 25.03
N LYS A 308 -24.64 -7.57 26.08
CA LYS A 308 -26.10 -7.52 26.04
C LYS A 308 -26.57 -6.07 25.95
N GLN A 309 -27.79 -5.88 25.44
CA GLN A 309 -28.45 -4.57 25.48
C GLN A 309 -28.47 -4.04 26.92
N ASP A 310 -28.28 -2.72 27.08
CA ASP A 310 -28.25 -2.02 28.37
C ASP A 310 -27.09 -2.42 29.31
N ILE A 311 -26.04 -3.06 28.78
CA ILE A 311 -24.78 -3.32 29.47
C ILE A 311 -23.64 -2.62 28.72
N CYS A 312 -22.94 -1.71 29.40
CA CYS A 312 -21.89 -0.88 28.82
C CYS A 312 -20.50 -1.26 29.35
N GLN A 313 -19.49 -1.12 28.49
CA GLN A 313 -18.08 -1.19 28.88
C GLN A 313 -17.58 0.19 29.32
N GLY A 314 -16.93 0.25 30.49
CA GLY A 314 -16.48 1.50 31.12
C GLY A 314 -15.10 2.01 30.69
N ASN A 315 -14.34 1.27 29.90
CA ASN A 315 -13.02 1.67 29.40
C ASN A 315 -12.90 1.47 27.86
N GLY A 316 -11.70 1.67 27.31
CA GLY A 316 -11.41 1.59 25.88
C GLY A 316 -11.54 0.23 25.22
N ASN A 317 -11.74 -0.87 25.95
CA ASN A 317 -11.98 -2.21 25.40
C ASN A 317 -13.41 -2.32 24.83
N LYS A 318 -13.76 -1.41 23.94
CA LYS A 318 -15.10 -1.19 23.39
C LYS A 318 -14.96 -0.97 21.89
N PHE A 319 -15.69 -1.75 21.11
CA PHE A 319 -15.63 -1.80 19.65
C PHE A 319 -17.05 -1.72 19.08
N ASN A 320 -17.21 -1.08 17.93
CA ASN A 320 -18.52 -0.88 17.32
C ASN A 320 -18.95 -2.09 16.49
N SER A 321 -18.01 -2.96 16.11
CA SER A 321 -18.29 -4.18 15.36
C SER A 321 -17.37 -5.33 15.78
N LYS A 322 -17.82 -6.56 15.52
CA LYS A 322 -17.01 -7.77 15.70
C LYS A 322 -15.71 -7.68 14.93
N SER A 323 -15.79 -7.30 13.65
CA SER A 323 -14.63 -7.19 12.76
C SER A 323 -13.60 -6.20 13.28
N GLU A 324 -14.03 -5.04 13.77
CA GLU A 324 -13.16 -4.02 14.37
C GLU A 324 -12.44 -4.55 15.62
N CYS A 325 -13.16 -5.27 16.50
CA CYS A 325 -12.58 -5.91 17.67
C CYS A 325 -11.58 -7.01 17.27
N GLU A 326 -11.92 -7.87 16.32
CA GLU A 326 -11.08 -9.00 15.92
C GLU A 326 -9.83 -8.53 15.18
N GLN A 327 -9.96 -7.53 14.31
CA GLN A 327 -8.83 -6.94 13.61
C GLN A 327 -7.83 -6.28 14.56
N LEU A 328 -8.31 -5.59 15.60
CA LEU A 328 -7.44 -4.90 16.54
C LEU A 328 -6.86 -5.85 17.61
N CYS A 329 -7.64 -6.83 18.10
CA CYS A 329 -7.27 -7.62 19.28
C CYS A 329 -6.91 -9.08 19.02
N LYS A 330 -7.25 -9.65 17.86
CA LYS A 330 -6.86 -11.01 17.45
C LYS A 330 -5.72 -11.02 16.43
N GLY A 331 -5.14 -9.86 16.11
CA GLY A 331 -3.87 -9.79 15.40
C GLY A 331 -2.77 -10.46 16.23
N GLU A 332 -1.82 -11.11 15.55
CA GLU A 332 -0.74 -11.93 16.10
C GLU A 332 0.31 -11.09 16.86
N PHE A 333 -0.13 -10.34 17.87
CA PHE A 333 0.65 -9.37 18.66
C PHE A 333 0.45 -9.53 20.18
N LEU A 334 0.09 -10.72 20.64
CA LEU A 334 0.14 -11.09 22.06
C LEU A 334 0.97 -12.36 22.31
N GLU A 335 2.06 -12.54 21.58
CA GLU A 335 3.18 -13.37 22.05
C GLU A 335 4.43 -12.49 22.18
N VAL A 336 4.41 -11.66 23.21
CA VAL A 336 5.64 -11.17 23.84
C VAL A 336 6.05 -12.25 24.85
N ASN A 337 7.14 -12.96 24.55
CA ASN A 337 8.12 -13.31 25.58
C ASN A 337 9.25 -12.30 25.47
#